data_AF-A0A7R9DWC4-F1
#
_entry.id   AF-A0A7R9DWC4-F1
#
_cell.length_a   1.000
_cell.length_b   1.000
_cell.length_c   1.000
_cell.angle_alpha   90.00
_cell.angle_beta   90.00
_cell.angle_gamma   90.00
#
_symmetry.space_group_name_H-M   'P 1'
#
loop_
_entity.id
_entity.type
_entity.pdbx_description
1 polymer ?
#
loop_
_entity_poly.entity_id
_entity_poly.type
_entity_poly.pdbx_seq_one_letter_code
_entity_poly.pdbx_strand_id
1 'polypeptide(L)'
;MDLKKARLLYEDLLQAQASLVLLTCLHLLYLVTPYDLVDQITPSPSVYFNSYNKLGVQDQQCARVLGITEVCMVRIVKGHTHRGVPERVIKRFYLTLMLSELWQQSSVWKVSVKYHVTRGFVQNLMSSSAAFAACVMRFCEELEEFWAFKDLLVNFSQRLSHCCTQELLPLMELPAVKR
;
A
#
# COMPACT_ATOMS: atom_id res chain seq x y z
N MET A 1 -12.47 -12.55 -4.35
CA MET A 1 -11.08 -12.64 -4.85
C MET A 1 -11.01 -13.80 -5.83
N ASP A 2 -10.43 -13.61 -7.01
CA ASP A 2 -10.23 -14.72 -7.96
C ASP A 2 -9.05 -15.63 -7.57
N LEU A 3 -8.94 -16.80 -8.19
CA LEU A 3 -7.94 -17.82 -7.85
C LEU A 3 -6.49 -17.34 -8.08
N LYS A 4 -6.25 -16.52 -9.09
CA LYS A 4 -4.90 -16.00 -9.39
C LYS A 4 -4.45 -15.05 -8.29
N LYS A 5 -5.33 -14.12 -7.87
CA LYS A 5 -5.06 -13.19 -6.76
C LYS A 5 -4.95 -13.91 -5.41
N ALA A 6 -5.76 -14.95 -5.18
CA ALA A 6 -5.66 -15.77 -3.97
C ALA A 6 -4.30 -16.44 -3.87
N ARG A 7 -3.78 -17.01 -4.97
CA ARG A 7 -2.44 -17.58 -5.02
C ARG A 7 -1.35 -16.54 -4.78
N LEU A 8 -1.45 -15.36 -5.39
CA LEU A 8 -0.49 -14.27 -5.14
C LEU A 8 -0.50 -13.82 -3.68
N LEU A 9 -1.69 -13.67 -3.09
CA LEU A 9 -1.82 -13.33 -1.67
C LEU A 9 -1.20 -14.41 -0.78
N TYR A 10 -1.45 -15.68 -1.08
CA TYR A 10 -0.84 -16.80 -0.37
C TYR A 10 0.70 -16.75 -0.39
N GLU A 11 1.28 -16.57 -1.59
CA GLU A 11 2.73 -16.46 -1.77
C GLU A 11 3.32 -15.25 -1.03
N ASP A 12 2.65 -14.09 -1.09
CA ASP A 12 3.09 -12.87 -0.39
C ASP A 12 2.98 -13.01 1.13
N LEU A 13 1.93 -13.67 1.65
CA LEU A 13 1.78 -13.93 3.09
C LEU A 13 2.82 -14.93 3.60
N LEU A 14 3.10 -16.02 2.86
CA LEU A 14 4.17 -16.95 3.21
C LEU A 14 5.54 -16.27 3.27
N GLN A 15 5.86 -15.41 2.29
CA GLN A 15 7.10 -14.63 2.32
C GLN A 15 7.12 -13.69 3.52
N ALA A 16 6.00 -13.02 3.80
CA ALA A 16 5.89 -12.12 4.94
C ALA A 16 6.04 -12.86 6.28
N GLN A 17 5.62 -14.12 6.43
CA GLN A 17 5.83 -14.87 7.68
C GLN A 17 7.31 -15.00 8.05
N ALA A 18 8.18 -15.23 7.05
CA ALA A 18 9.61 -15.40 7.27
C ALA A 18 10.34 -14.08 7.58
N SER A 19 9.77 -12.93 7.21
CA SER A 19 10.43 -11.63 7.33
C SER A 19 9.44 -10.48 7.62
N LEU A 20 8.51 -10.69 8.53
CA LEU A 20 7.52 -9.68 8.89
C LEU A 20 8.19 -8.53 9.64
N VAL A 21 7.88 -7.29 9.24
CA VAL A 21 8.42 -6.08 9.88
C VAL A 21 7.28 -5.35 10.56
N LEU A 22 7.27 -5.37 11.90
CA LEU A 22 6.24 -4.75 12.74
C LEU A 22 6.74 -3.49 13.47
N LEU A 23 7.85 -2.90 13.01
CA LEU A 23 8.38 -1.64 13.56
C LEU A 23 7.43 -0.46 13.32
N THR A 24 6.70 -0.50 12.21
CA THR A 24 5.62 0.42 11.84
C THR A 24 4.49 -0.37 11.16
N CYS A 25 3.41 0.30 10.78
CA CYS A 25 2.33 -0.34 10.02
C CYS A 25 2.63 -0.49 8.51
N LEU A 26 3.79 -0.06 8.02
CA LEU A 26 4.07 0.00 6.57
C LEU A 26 4.00 -1.38 5.90
N HIS A 27 4.49 -2.43 6.56
CA HIS A 27 4.44 -3.78 5.98
C HIS A 27 3.00 -4.32 5.94
N LEU A 28 2.19 -4.05 6.97
CA LEU A 28 0.76 -4.41 6.95
C LEU A 28 0.01 -3.64 5.86
N LEU A 29 0.32 -2.34 5.67
CA LEU A 29 -0.21 -1.54 4.55
C LEU A 29 0.18 -2.14 3.20
N TYR A 30 1.41 -2.64 3.05
CA TYR A 30 1.85 -3.33 1.82
C TYR A 30 1.01 -4.58 1.55
N LEU A 31 0.81 -5.44 2.57
CA LEU A 31 0.03 -6.68 2.44
C LEU A 31 -1.43 -6.41 2.05
N VAL A 32 -2.01 -5.29 2.48
CA VAL A 32 -3.37 -4.89 2.10
C VAL A 32 -3.44 -3.89 0.94
N THR A 33 -2.31 -3.59 0.29
CA THR A 33 -2.33 -2.77 -0.93
C THR A 33 -2.90 -3.62 -2.08
N PRO A 34 -3.98 -3.20 -2.74
CA PRO A 34 -4.74 -4.04 -3.68
C PRO A 34 -3.98 -4.30 -4.98
N TYR A 35 -3.99 -5.56 -5.42
CA TYR A 35 -3.33 -5.97 -6.68
C TYR A 35 -3.93 -5.27 -7.91
N ASP A 36 -5.23 -5.00 -7.92
CA ASP A 36 -5.95 -4.44 -9.07
C ASP A 36 -5.53 -3.02 -9.46
N LEU A 37 -4.88 -2.29 -8.55
CA LEU A 37 -4.41 -0.94 -8.79
C LEU A 37 -2.96 -0.90 -9.26
N VAL A 38 -2.23 -2.03 -9.19
CA VAL A 38 -0.81 -2.11 -9.55
C VAL A 38 -0.61 -1.75 -11.03
N ASP A 39 -1.48 -2.20 -11.93
CA ASP A 39 -1.35 -1.91 -13.36
C ASP A 39 -1.84 -0.52 -13.75
N GLN A 40 -2.59 0.15 -12.88
CA GLN A 40 -3.16 1.47 -13.12
C GLN A 40 -2.19 2.61 -12.76
N ILE A 41 -1.04 2.30 -12.16
CA ILE A 41 -0.04 3.29 -11.75
C ILE A 41 1.26 3.13 -12.52
N THR A 42 1.89 4.26 -12.85
CA THR A 42 3.29 4.29 -13.31
C THR A 42 4.08 5.15 -12.33
N PRO A 43 4.99 4.56 -11.54
CA PRO A 43 5.77 5.34 -10.57
C PRO A 43 6.60 6.42 -11.26
N SER A 44 6.48 7.66 -10.78
CA SER A 44 7.40 8.73 -11.17
C SER A 44 8.75 8.47 -10.49
N PRO A 45 9.86 8.27 -11.23
CA PRO A 45 11.14 7.88 -10.62
C PRO A 45 11.63 8.87 -9.56
N SER A 46 11.50 10.16 -9.83
CA SER A 46 11.93 11.23 -8.92
C SER A 46 11.06 11.29 -7.66
N VAL A 47 9.74 11.21 -7.80
CA VAL A 47 8.81 11.19 -6.66
C VAL A 47 9.05 9.95 -5.81
N TYR A 48 9.25 8.79 -6.44
CA TYR A 48 9.47 7.53 -5.74
C TYR A 48 10.78 7.58 -4.93
N PHE A 49 11.88 7.99 -5.56
CA PHE A 49 13.17 8.15 -4.88
C PHE A 49 13.08 9.12 -3.69
N ASN A 50 12.42 10.27 -3.90
CA ASN A 50 12.25 11.28 -2.84
C ASN A 50 11.37 10.79 -1.69
N SER A 51 10.29 10.05 -1.98
CA SER A 51 9.45 9.46 -0.93
C SER A 51 10.19 8.35 -0.19
N TYR A 52 10.97 7.52 -0.87
CA TYR A 52 11.81 6.50 -0.25
C TYR A 52 12.85 7.09 0.71
N ASN A 53 13.57 8.14 0.29
CA ASN A 53 14.59 8.77 1.13
C ASN A 53 14.03 9.51 2.35
N LYS A 54 12.73 9.83 2.34
CA LYS A 54 12.05 10.40 3.50
C LYS A 54 11.58 9.34 4.51
N LEU A 55 11.64 8.05 4.17
CA LEU A 55 11.32 6.99 5.11
C LEU A 55 12.31 6.99 6.26
N GLY A 56 11.80 6.86 7.48
CA GLY A 56 12.63 6.61 8.65
C GLY A 56 13.31 5.23 8.58
N VAL A 57 14.31 5.01 9.45
CA VAL A 57 15.09 3.75 9.49
C VAL A 57 14.20 2.51 9.62
N GLN A 58 13.11 2.61 10.37
CA GLN A 58 12.13 1.54 10.58
C GLN A 58 11.36 1.20 9.30
N ASP A 59 10.89 2.20 8.55
CA ASP A 59 10.19 2.00 7.28
C ASP A 59 11.13 1.54 6.16
N GLN A 60 12.37 2.01 6.16
CA GLN A 60 13.40 1.50 5.25
C GLN A 60 13.69 0.01 5.48
N GLN A 61 13.57 -0.48 6.72
CA GLN A 61 13.68 -1.91 6.99
C GLN A 61 12.57 -2.70 6.30
N CYS A 62 11.33 -2.19 6.28
CA CYS A 62 10.24 -2.78 5.52
C CYS A 62 10.54 -2.80 4.02
N ALA A 63 11.08 -1.72 3.46
CA ALA A 63 11.43 -1.69 2.05
C ALA A 63 12.54 -2.70 1.70
N ARG A 64 13.54 -2.86 2.58
CA ARG A 64 14.64 -3.81 2.40
C ARG A 64 14.19 -5.26 2.32
N VAL A 65 13.24 -5.70 3.16
CA VAL A 65 12.72 -7.08 3.11
C VAL A 65 11.96 -7.37 1.81
N LEU A 66 11.43 -6.33 1.14
CA LEU A 66 10.82 -6.43 -0.19
C LEU A 66 11.85 -6.37 -1.34
N GLY A 67 13.15 -6.31 -1.02
CA GLY A 67 14.24 -6.12 -1.99
C GLY A 67 14.43 -4.68 -2.46
N ILE A 68 13.64 -3.74 -1.94
CA ILE A 68 13.65 -2.33 -2.32
C ILE A 68 14.70 -1.58 -1.50
N THR A 69 15.92 -1.57 -2.03
CA THR A 69 17.09 -0.91 -1.44
C THR A 69 17.34 0.46 -2.08
N GLU A 70 18.21 1.27 -1.46
CA GLU A 70 18.69 2.52 -2.06
C GLU A 70 19.31 2.29 -3.45
N VAL A 71 20.09 1.20 -3.61
CA VAL A 71 20.66 0.81 -4.90
C VAL A 71 19.57 0.53 -5.94
N CYS A 72 18.47 -0.14 -5.53
CA CYS A 72 17.30 -0.33 -6.39
C CYS A 72 16.70 1.02 -6.79
N MET A 73 16.53 1.95 -5.85
CA MET A 73 15.96 3.27 -6.10
C MET A 73 16.82 4.12 -7.03
N VAL A 74 18.15 4.12 -6.85
CA VAL A 74 19.08 4.81 -7.77
C VAL A 74 18.98 4.24 -9.19
N ARG A 75 18.80 2.92 -9.35
CA ARG A 75 18.60 2.30 -10.66
C ARG A 75 17.30 2.75 -11.33
N ILE A 76 16.20 2.82 -10.57
CA ILE A 76 14.90 3.30 -11.06
C ILE A 76 15.03 4.73 -11.59
N VAL A 77 15.68 5.64 -10.85
CA VAL A 77 15.90 7.04 -11.28
C VAL A 77 16.75 7.11 -12.55
N LYS A 78 17.74 6.22 -12.69
CA LYS A 78 18.58 6.15 -13.90
C LYS A 78 17.91 5.44 -15.09
N GLY A 79 16.65 5.01 -14.96
CA GLY A 79 15.95 4.25 -15.99
C GLY A 79 16.52 2.84 -16.22
N HIS A 80 17.28 2.32 -15.28
CA HIS A 80 17.84 0.96 -15.34
C HIS A 80 16.87 -0.06 -14.78
N THR A 81 16.98 -1.31 -15.26
CA THR A 81 16.20 -2.44 -14.75
C THR A 81 16.46 -2.68 -13.25
N HIS A 82 15.41 -2.80 -12.45
CA HIS A 82 15.46 -3.21 -11.05
C HIS A 82 15.71 -4.73 -10.95
N ARG A 83 16.95 -5.16 -11.20
CA ARG A 83 17.32 -6.59 -11.17
C ARG A 83 16.97 -7.23 -9.82
N GLY A 84 16.26 -8.35 -9.86
CA GLY A 84 15.94 -9.15 -8.68
C GLY A 84 14.67 -8.75 -7.92
N VAL A 85 14.04 -7.61 -8.26
CA VAL A 85 12.75 -7.22 -7.67
C VAL A 85 11.68 -7.28 -8.77
N PRO A 86 10.60 -8.05 -8.60
CA PRO A 86 9.50 -8.06 -9.57
C PRO A 86 8.87 -6.68 -9.73
N GLU A 87 8.50 -6.29 -10.95
CA GLU A 87 7.87 -4.99 -11.22
C GLU A 87 6.60 -4.77 -10.37
N ARG A 88 5.81 -5.83 -10.15
CA ARG A 88 4.64 -5.79 -9.26
C ARG A 88 4.98 -5.27 -7.86
N VAL A 89 6.12 -5.68 -7.30
CA VAL A 89 6.56 -5.30 -5.95
C VAL A 89 6.95 -3.83 -5.93
N ILE A 90 7.67 -3.37 -6.97
CA ILE A 90 8.04 -1.96 -7.14
C ILE A 90 6.81 -1.06 -7.24
N LYS A 91 5.86 -1.40 -8.10
CA LYS A 91 4.64 -0.59 -8.30
C LYS A 91 3.71 -0.65 -7.09
N ARG A 92 3.56 -1.82 -6.46
CA ARG A 92 2.74 -2.00 -5.26
C ARG A 92 3.32 -1.21 -4.08
N PHE A 93 4.62 -1.24 -3.85
CA PHE A 93 5.23 -0.46 -2.78
C PHE A 93 5.08 1.06 -3.01
N TYR A 94 5.07 1.53 -4.26
CA TYR A 94 4.75 2.94 -4.56
C TYR A 94 3.34 3.34 -4.13
N LEU A 95 2.34 2.47 -4.34
CA LEU A 95 0.98 2.67 -3.81
C LEU A 95 0.96 2.60 -2.28
N THR A 96 1.74 1.70 -1.67
CA THR A 96 1.87 1.61 -0.21
C THR A 96 2.42 2.89 0.39
N LEU A 97 3.36 3.59 -0.28
CA LEU A 97 3.85 4.90 0.18
C LEU A 97 2.74 5.95 0.21
N MET A 98 1.86 5.96 -0.81
CA MET A 98 0.68 6.84 -0.81
C MET A 98 -0.25 6.49 0.36
N LEU A 99 -0.56 5.20 0.56
CA LEU A 99 -1.39 4.72 1.67
C LEU A 99 -0.79 5.06 3.03
N SER A 100 0.53 4.99 3.19
CA SER A 100 1.22 5.34 4.43
C SER A 100 1.04 6.81 4.77
N GLU A 101 1.08 7.71 3.79
CA GLU A 101 0.83 9.13 4.02
C GLU A 101 -0.64 9.39 4.40
N LEU A 102 -1.58 8.70 3.78
CA LEU A 102 -3.01 8.77 4.12
C LEU A 102 -3.27 8.22 5.54
N TRP A 103 -2.66 7.08 5.88
CA TRP A 103 -2.69 6.50 7.22
C TRP A 103 -2.17 7.47 8.29
N GLN A 104 -1.15 8.25 7.95
CA GLN A 104 -0.58 9.33 8.75
C GLN A 104 -1.36 10.66 8.65
N GLN A 105 -2.62 10.62 8.21
CA GLN A 105 -3.54 11.77 8.17
C GLN A 105 -3.14 12.88 7.18
N SER A 106 -2.35 12.57 6.14
CA SER A 106 -2.22 13.50 5.01
C SER A 106 -3.50 13.48 4.18
N SER A 107 -3.95 14.66 3.73
CA SER A 107 -5.15 14.74 2.89
C SER A 107 -4.96 14.12 1.52
N VAL A 108 -6.05 13.63 0.93
CA VAL A 108 -6.16 13.15 -0.45
C VAL A 108 -5.60 14.16 -1.42
N TRP A 109 -5.85 15.45 -1.19
CA TRP A 109 -5.31 16.52 -2.04
C TRP A 109 -3.78 16.56 -2.00
N LYS A 110 -3.18 16.54 -0.81
CA LYS A 110 -1.72 16.59 -0.66
C LYS A 110 -1.05 15.39 -1.32
N VAL A 111 -1.61 14.20 -1.13
CA VAL A 111 -1.10 12.96 -1.76
C VAL A 111 -1.29 13.00 -3.28
N SER A 112 -2.46 13.41 -3.75
CA SER A 112 -2.75 13.58 -5.20
C SER A 112 -1.75 14.50 -5.88
N VAL A 113 -1.49 15.68 -5.29
CA VAL A 113 -0.53 16.64 -5.83
C VAL A 113 0.89 16.08 -5.80
N LYS A 114 1.33 15.49 -4.68
CA LYS A 114 2.68 14.96 -4.51
C LYS A 114 3.00 13.84 -5.50
N TYR A 115 2.07 12.92 -5.71
CA TYR A 115 2.26 11.74 -6.55
C TYR A 115 1.83 11.93 -8.00
N HIS A 116 1.34 13.12 -8.35
CA HIS A 116 0.82 13.47 -9.68
C HIS A 116 -0.27 12.51 -10.17
N VAL A 117 -1.15 12.09 -9.25
CA VAL A 117 -2.31 11.23 -9.53
C VAL A 117 -3.59 12.00 -9.23
N THR A 118 -4.72 11.59 -9.81
CA THR A 118 -6.01 12.26 -9.55
C THR A 118 -6.48 12.01 -8.11
N ARG A 119 -7.27 12.93 -7.54
CA ARG A 119 -7.90 12.72 -6.22
C ARG A 119 -8.76 11.45 -6.21
N GLY A 120 -9.50 11.22 -7.29
CA GLY A 120 -10.31 10.01 -7.47
C GLY A 120 -9.47 8.72 -7.42
N PHE A 121 -8.26 8.73 -7.97
CA PHE A 121 -7.34 7.59 -7.84
C PHE A 121 -6.93 7.34 -6.38
N VAL A 122 -6.58 8.39 -5.64
CA VAL A 122 -6.18 8.27 -4.22
C VAL A 122 -7.36 7.79 -3.37
N GLN A 123 -8.56 8.29 -3.61
CA GLN A 123 -9.78 7.81 -2.94
C GLN A 123 -10.07 6.35 -3.26
N ASN A 124 -9.95 5.97 -4.55
CA ASN A 124 -10.10 4.58 -4.96
C ASN A 124 -9.06 3.68 -4.28
N LEU A 125 -7.82 4.14 -4.15
CA LEU A 125 -6.76 3.44 -3.44
C LEU A 125 -7.14 3.21 -1.96
N MET A 126 -7.67 4.21 -1.26
CA MET A 126 -8.13 4.05 0.12
C MET A 126 -9.27 3.03 0.24
N SER A 127 -10.35 3.23 -0.51
CA SER A 127 -11.54 2.38 -0.45
C SER A 127 -11.23 0.93 -0.85
N SER A 128 -10.44 0.75 -1.91
CA SER A 128 -10.02 -0.57 -2.38
C SER A 128 -9.09 -1.26 -1.38
N SER A 129 -8.21 -0.51 -0.69
CA SER A 129 -7.33 -1.07 0.32
C SER A 129 -8.08 -1.48 1.58
N ALA A 130 -9.08 -0.71 2.02
CA ALA A 130 -9.93 -1.09 3.14
C ALA A 130 -10.76 -2.36 2.82
N ALA A 131 -11.36 -2.42 1.63
CA ALA A 131 -12.08 -3.61 1.17
C ALA A 131 -11.15 -4.83 1.02
N PHE A 132 -9.94 -4.63 0.49
CA PHE A 132 -8.97 -5.70 0.34
C PHE A 132 -8.42 -6.16 1.69
N ALA A 133 -8.18 -5.27 2.66
CA ALA A 133 -7.80 -5.64 4.03
C ALA A 133 -8.82 -6.59 4.67
N ALA A 134 -10.12 -6.31 4.53
CA ALA A 134 -11.17 -7.22 4.99
C ALA A 134 -11.20 -8.55 4.23
N CYS A 135 -10.76 -8.59 2.98
CA CYS A 135 -10.59 -9.84 2.23
C CYS A 135 -9.36 -10.63 2.72
N VAL A 136 -8.24 -9.96 2.97
CA VAL A 136 -7.00 -10.59 3.47
C VAL A 136 -7.20 -11.15 4.87
N MET A 137 -7.88 -10.41 5.75
CA MET A 137 -8.23 -10.90 7.09
C MET A 137 -9.01 -12.22 7.01
N ARG A 138 -10.12 -12.24 6.25
CA ARG A 138 -10.92 -13.46 6.03
C ARG A 138 -10.12 -14.59 5.40
N PHE A 139 -9.23 -14.27 4.47
CA PHE A 139 -8.34 -15.28 3.88
C PHE A 139 -7.42 -15.93 4.92
N CYS A 140 -6.91 -15.14 5.89
CA CYS A 140 -6.10 -15.66 7.00
C CYS A 140 -6.93 -16.43 8.05
N GLU A 141 -8.24 -16.23 8.11
CA GLU A 141 -9.13 -17.00 9.00
C GLU A 141 -9.34 -18.43 8.52
N GLU A 142 -9.33 -18.65 7.21
CA GLU A 142 -9.54 -19.96 6.58
C GLU A 142 -8.27 -20.84 6.58
N LEU A 143 -7.10 -20.28 6.88
CA LEU A 143 -5.81 -20.96 6.79
C LEU A 143 -5.05 -20.83 8.12
N GLU A 144 -5.03 -21.91 8.90
CA GLU A 144 -4.45 -21.94 10.26
C GLU A 144 -2.99 -21.48 10.32
N GLU A 145 -2.20 -21.75 9.27
CA GLU A 145 -0.80 -21.33 9.20
C GLU A 145 -0.65 -19.81 9.26
N PHE A 146 -1.66 -19.03 8.86
CA PHE A 146 -1.66 -17.56 8.89
C PHE A 146 -2.23 -16.95 10.17
N TRP A 147 -2.30 -17.70 11.27
CA TRP A 147 -2.86 -17.26 12.56
C TRP A 147 -2.38 -15.86 13.01
N ALA A 148 -1.09 -15.55 12.87
CA ALA A 148 -0.55 -14.27 13.32
C ALA A 148 -1.11 -13.09 12.52
N PHE A 149 -1.33 -13.26 11.21
CA PHE A 149 -1.91 -12.22 10.36
C PHE A 149 -3.37 -11.98 10.69
N LYS A 150 -4.13 -13.03 10.99
CA LYS A 150 -5.52 -12.89 11.45
C LYS A 150 -5.57 -11.92 12.63
N ASP A 151 -4.79 -12.18 13.68
CA ASP A 151 -4.81 -11.35 14.90
C ASP A 151 -4.33 -9.91 14.63
N LEU A 152 -3.28 -9.74 13.82
CA LEU A 152 -2.76 -8.42 13.47
C LEU A 152 -3.73 -7.60 12.61
N LEU A 153 -4.47 -8.26 11.70
CA LEU A 153 -5.31 -7.58 10.73
C LEU A 153 -6.69 -7.18 11.25
N VAL A 154 -7.18 -7.76 12.35
CA VAL A 154 -8.51 -7.43 12.91
C VAL A 154 -8.60 -5.93 13.22
N ASN A 155 -7.76 -5.44 14.14
CA ASN A 155 -7.79 -4.02 14.55
C ASN A 155 -7.28 -3.10 13.43
N PHE A 156 -6.29 -3.56 12.67
CA PHE A 156 -5.70 -2.81 11.57
C PHE A 156 -6.71 -2.51 10.46
N SER A 157 -7.50 -3.51 10.04
CA SER A 157 -8.51 -3.36 8.98
C SER A 157 -9.62 -2.39 9.40
N GLN A 158 -10.06 -2.45 10.66
CA GLN A 158 -11.06 -1.52 11.20
C GLN A 158 -10.55 -0.07 11.17
N ARG A 159 -9.32 0.15 11.66
CA ARG A 159 -8.71 1.48 11.62
C ARG A 159 -8.53 2.01 10.19
N LEU A 160 -8.13 1.14 9.25
CA LEU A 160 -7.97 1.52 7.85
C LEU A 160 -9.31 1.94 7.23
N SER A 161 -10.38 1.20 7.54
CA SER A 161 -11.75 1.55 7.13
C SER A 161 -12.17 2.91 7.68
N HIS A 162 -11.90 3.20 8.96
CA HIS A 162 -12.23 4.51 9.55
C HIS A 162 -11.46 5.66 8.91
N CYS A 163 -10.16 5.47 8.64
CA CYS A 163 -9.35 6.45 7.91
C CYS A 163 -9.95 6.74 6.52
N CYS A 164 -10.43 5.69 5.83
CA CYS A 164 -11.14 5.84 4.57
C CYS A 164 -12.43 6.67 4.72
N THR A 165 -13.27 6.37 5.72
CA THR A 165 -14.52 7.08 5.93
C THR A 165 -14.30 8.55 6.28
N GLN A 166 -13.40 8.86 7.21
CA GLN A 166 -13.14 10.23 7.66
C GLN A 166 -12.68 11.15 6.52
N GLU A 167 -11.87 10.63 5.60
CA GLU A 167 -11.36 11.42 4.47
C GLU A 167 -12.42 11.64 3.39
N LEU A 168 -13.40 10.74 3.27
CA LEU A 168 -14.48 10.86 2.29
C LEU A 168 -15.65 11.72 2.77
N LEU A 169 -15.90 11.80 4.08
CA LEU A 169 -17.02 12.56 4.65
C LEU A 169 -17.03 14.05 4.25
N PRO A 170 -15.94 14.83 4.39
CA PRO A 170 -15.92 16.24 3.99
C PRO A 170 -16.21 16.48 2.51
N LEU A 171 -16.01 15.49 1.65
CA LEU A 171 -16.29 15.58 0.22
C LEU A 171 -17.76 15.29 -0.12
N MET A 172 -18.47 14.56 0.74
CA MET A 172 -19.91 14.32 0.62
C MET A 172 -20.74 15.52 1.08
N GLU A 173 -20.18 16.37 1.94
CA GLU A 173 -20.85 17.58 2.46
C GLU A 173 -20.74 18.80 1.53
N LEU A 174 -20.10 18.69 0.36
CA LEU A 174 -20.08 19.79 -0.60
C LEU A 174 -21.50 20.03 -1.14
N PRO A 175 -22.13 21.20 -0.88
CA PRO A 175 -23.45 21.48 -1.43
C PRO A 175 -23.35 21.45 -2.95
N ALA A 176 -24.28 20.73 -3.58
CA ALA A 176 -24.39 20.64 -5.03
C ALA A 176 -24.18 22.03 -5.65
N VAL A 177 -23.15 22.16 -6.51
CA VAL A 177 -22.92 23.37 -7.30
C VAL A 177 -24.17 23.59 -8.14
N LYS A 178 -25.07 24.47 -7.68
CA LYS A 178 -26.17 24.97 -8.49
C LYS A 178 -25.53 25.77 -9.62
N ARG A 179 -25.84 25.36 -10.85
CA ARG A 179 -25.48 26.05 -12.10
C ARG A 179 -26.12 27.43 -12.15
#